data_AF-A0A7V1CX88-F1
#
_entry.id   AF-A0A7V1CX88-F1
#
_cell.length_a   1.000
_cell.length_b   1.000
_cell.length_c   1.000
_cell.angle_alpha   90.00
_cell.angle_beta   90.00
_cell.angle_gamma   90.00
#
_symmetry.space_group_name_H-M   'P 1'
#
loop_
_entity.id
_entity.type
_entity.pdbx_description
1 polymer ?
#
loop_
_entity_poly.entity_id
_entity_poly.type
_entity_poly.pdbx_seq_one_letter_code
_entity_poly.pdbx_strand_id
1 'polypeptide(L)'
;MIQVSEWSVLLLLLKLASYSALAALAGTFLIRFIIASNLSGHHFISFSQYLKRWQIQCVALGFIAVILQVPIEAGAIAESGVAGMLDPFMQEIVWQSVIGEQALFRGAALFVAMIVALNWRINIKHRFAVVINNTVMLVLLISIAYSFTFTGHSANENGLVKSILTFHLLAIASWVGSLWPLYKSCTILSVHEVKKVMHLFGHLAIIVVFVLLISGL
;
A
#
# COMPACT_ATOMS: atom_id res chain seq x y z
N MET A 1 -23.84 -24.73 2.74
CA MET A 1 -22.71 -24.80 1.78
C MET A 1 -22.57 -23.39 1.21
N ILE A 2 -21.49 -22.67 1.49
CA ILE A 2 -21.35 -21.27 1.06
C ILE A 2 -21.12 -21.29 -0.45
N GLN A 3 -22.13 -20.94 -1.25
CA GLN A 3 -21.95 -20.70 -2.68
C GLN A 3 -21.16 -19.40 -2.83
N VAL A 4 -19.89 -19.52 -3.19
CA VAL A 4 -19.04 -18.36 -3.50
C VAL A 4 -19.44 -17.86 -4.88
N SER A 5 -20.08 -16.69 -4.96
CA SER A 5 -20.43 -16.07 -6.25
C SER A 5 -19.17 -15.59 -6.97
N GLU A 6 -19.14 -15.62 -8.30
CA GLU A 6 -17.99 -15.13 -9.10
C GLU A 6 -17.63 -13.68 -8.74
N TRP A 7 -18.65 -12.86 -8.47
CA TRP A 7 -18.52 -11.49 -7.98
C TRP A 7 -17.76 -11.38 -6.66
N SER A 8 -18.03 -12.27 -5.70
CA SER A 8 -17.34 -12.27 -4.42
C SER A 8 -15.84 -12.59 -4.56
N VAL A 9 -15.48 -13.46 -5.50
CA VAL A 9 -14.07 -13.76 -5.83
C VAL A 9 -13.39 -12.54 -6.45
N LEU A 10 -14.05 -11.87 -7.41
CA LEU A 10 -13.51 -10.67 -8.04
C LEU A 10 -13.29 -9.55 -7.02
N LEU A 11 -14.29 -9.25 -6.17
CA LEU A 11 -14.18 -8.23 -5.13
C LEU A 11 -13.07 -8.57 -4.11
N LEU A 12 -12.89 -9.86 -3.77
CA LEU A 12 -11.79 -10.31 -2.94
C LEU A 12 -10.43 -10.03 -3.60
N LEU A 13 -10.28 -10.35 -4.89
CA LEU A 13 -9.05 -10.09 -5.64
C LEU A 13 -8.72 -8.59 -5.71
N LEU A 14 -9.70 -7.72 -5.91
CA LEU A 14 -9.50 -6.26 -5.91
C LEU A 14 -9.09 -5.75 -4.52
N LYS A 15 -9.68 -6.29 -3.46
CA LYS A 15 -9.26 -5.97 -2.08
C LYS A 15 -7.83 -6.41 -1.85
N LEU A 16 -7.47 -7.64 -2.20
CA LEU A 16 -6.11 -8.16 -2.09
C LEU A 16 -5.11 -7.30 -2.89
N ALA A 17 -5.47 -6.88 -4.10
CA ALA A 17 -4.67 -5.97 -4.91
C ALA A 17 -4.45 -4.62 -4.20
N SER A 18 -5.49 -4.04 -3.60
CA SER A 18 -5.39 -2.79 -2.83
C SER A 18 -4.52 -2.94 -1.58
N TYR A 19 -4.68 -4.04 -0.83
CA TYR A 19 -3.83 -4.34 0.32
C TYR A 19 -2.37 -4.58 -0.08
N SER A 20 -2.14 -5.25 -1.21
CA SER A 20 -0.78 -5.50 -1.73
C SER A 20 -0.08 -4.20 -2.12
N ALA A 21 -0.81 -3.22 -2.67
CA ALA A 21 -0.28 -1.90 -2.99
C ALA A 21 0.12 -1.13 -1.72
N LEU A 22 -0.71 -1.17 -0.68
CA LEU A 22 -0.38 -0.57 0.63
C LEU A 22 0.85 -1.24 1.26
N ALA A 23 0.88 -2.57 1.27
CA ALA A 23 2.02 -3.34 1.78
C ALA A 23 3.30 -2.99 1.01
N ALA A 24 3.26 -3.00 -0.32
CA ALA A 24 4.40 -2.64 -1.13
C ALA A 24 4.90 -1.21 -0.85
N LEU A 25 4.00 -0.22 -0.76
CA LEU A 25 4.34 1.16 -0.42
C LEU A 25 5.02 1.27 0.95
N ALA A 26 4.43 0.65 1.98
CA ALA A 26 4.95 0.67 3.34
C ALA A 26 6.32 -0.03 3.43
N GLY A 27 6.43 -1.21 2.82
CA GLY A 27 7.64 -2.00 2.78
C GLY A 27 8.78 -1.31 2.02
N THR A 28 8.51 -0.73 0.85
CA THR A 28 9.54 0.00 0.10
C THR A 28 9.96 1.27 0.81
N PHE A 29 9.04 1.96 1.51
CA PHE A 29 9.37 3.12 2.33
C PHE A 29 10.32 2.74 3.49
N LEU A 30 10.01 1.68 4.22
CA LEU A 30 10.86 1.18 5.31
C LEU A 30 12.24 0.74 4.82
N ILE A 31 12.30 -0.01 3.71
CA ILE A 31 13.57 -0.46 3.14
C ILE A 31 14.37 0.73 2.59
N ARG A 32 13.72 1.72 1.98
CA ARG A 32 14.36 2.96 1.54
C ARG A 32 15.03 3.68 2.70
N PHE A 33 14.39 3.73 3.87
CA PHE A 33 14.97 4.31 5.08
C PHE A 33 16.21 3.53 5.57
N ILE A 34 16.14 2.20 5.56
CA ILE A 34 17.26 1.32 5.95
C ILE A 34 18.48 1.50 5.03
N ILE A 35 18.26 1.50 3.71
CA ILE A 35 19.38 1.57 2.75
C ILE A 35 19.99 2.97 2.65
N ALA A 36 19.20 4.03 2.85
CA ALA A 36 19.70 5.41 2.79
C ALA A 36 20.74 5.72 3.87
N SER A 37 20.70 4.99 4.99
CA SER A 37 21.64 5.16 6.11
C SER A 37 22.84 4.23 6.05
N ASN A 38 22.80 3.14 5.28
CA ASN A 38 23.79 2.05 5.37
C ASN A 38 24.49 1.68 4.06
N LEU A 39 23.93 2.04 2.91
CA LEU A 39 24.46 1.68 1.60
C LEU A 39 24.94 2.93 0.85
N SER A 40 25.97 2.75 0.03
CA SER A 40 26.52 3.81 -0.82
C SER A 40 27.15 3.20 -2.07
N GLY A 41 27.18 3.95 -3.17
CA GLY A 41 27.81 3.51 -4.42
C GLY A 41 26.88 2.72 -5.36
N HIS A 42 27.46 1.84 -6.17
CA HIS A 42 26.75 1.17 -7.28
C HIS A 42 25.61 0.27 -6.79
N HIS A 43 25.83 -0.53 -5.75
CA HIS A 43 24.82 -1.45 -5.21
C HIS A 43 23.59 -0.71 -4.65
N PHE A 44 23.79 0.47 -4.03
CA PHE A 44 22.69 1.35 -3.61
C PHE A 44 21.81 1.77 -4.79
N ILE A 45 22.43 2.15 -5.91
CA ILE A 45 21.69 2.61 -7.10
C ILE A 45 20.89 1.45 -7.71
N SER A 46 21.53 0.29 -7.93
CA SER A 46 20.87 -0.88 -8.52
C SER A 46 19.69 -1.37 -7.66
N PHE A 47 19.87 -1.46 -6.34
CA PHE A 47 18.81 -1.89 -5.44
C PHE A 47 17.69 -0.85 -5.31
N SER A 48 18.01 0.44 -5.24
CA SER A 48 17.00 1.51 -5.22
C SER A 48 16.20 1.57 -6.52
N GLN A 49 16.81 1.29 -7.68
CA GLN A 49 16.11 1.21 -8.97
C GLN A 49 15.13 0.04 -8.99
N TYR A 50 15.54 -1.11 -8.44
CA TYR A 50 14.66 -2.25 -8.25
C TYR A 50 13.45 -1.90 -7.38
N LEU A 51 13.68 -1.29 -6.20
CA LEU A 51 12.61 -0.86 -5.30
C LEU A 51 11.63 0.11 -5.98
N LYS A 52 12.14 1.08 -6.73
CA LYS A 52 11.32 2.03 -7.48
C LYS A 52 10.42 1.31 -8.49
N ARG A 53 10.96 0.39 -9.29
CA ARG A 53 10.18 -0.38 -10.29
C ARG A 53 9.12 -1.23 -9.62
N TRP A 54 9.49 -1.94 -8.55
CA TRP A 54 8.57 -2.76 -7.77
C TRP A 54 7.42 -1.95 -7.17
N GLN A 55 7.75 -0.80 -6.57
CA GLN A 55 6.76 0.12 -6.02
C GLN A 55 5.77 0.60 -7.09
N ILE A 56 6.27 1.03 -8.25
CA ILE A 56 5.44 1.48 -9.37
C ILE A 56 4.49 0.36 -9.83
N GLN A 57 4.98 -0.86 -9.99
CA GLN A 57 4.14 -2.00 -10.40
C GLN A 57 3.01 -2.26 -9.40
N CYS A 58 3.30 -2.26 -8.10
CA CYS A 58 2.31 -2.51 -7.06
C CYS A 58 1.29 -1.36 -6.94
N VAL A 59 1.74 -0.10 -7.03
CA VAL A 59 0.84 1.07 -7.01
C VAL A 59 -0.05 1.08 -8.25
N ALA A 60 0.47 0.72 -9.42
CA ALA A 60 -0.31 0.63 -10.65
C ALA A 60 -1.41 -0.44 -10.51
N LEU A 61 -1.04 -1.61 -9.97
CA LEU A 61 -1.98 -2.70 -9.72
C LEU A 61 -3.06 -2.28 -8.70
N GLY A 62 -2.70 -1.59 -7.61
CA GLY A 62 -3.66 -1.03 -6.67
C GLY A 62 -4.57 0.02 -7.27
N PHE A 63 -4.04 0.88 -8.15
CA PHE A 63 -4.83 1.93 -8.82
C PHE A 63 -5.85 1.33 -9.78
N ILE A 64 -5.45 0.33 -10.59
CA ILE A 64 -6.36 -0.44 -11.44
C ILE A 64 -7.45 -1.10 -10.58
N ALA A 65 -7.07 -1.68 -9.44
CA ALA A 65 -8.03 -2.32 -8.55
C ALA A 65 -9.09 -1.35 -8.02
N VAL A 66 -8.70 -0.12 -7.66
CA VAL A 66 -9.63 0.93 -7.21
C VAL A 66 -10.58 1.37 -8.32
N ILE A 67 -10.08 1.54 -9.55
CA ILE A 67 -10.93 1.90 -10.71
C ILE A 67 -11.97 0.81 -10.98
N LEU A 68 -11.56 -0.47 -10.90
CA LEU A 68 -12.43 -1.61 -11.14
C LEU A 68 -13.38 -1.91 -9.98
N GLN A 69 -13.11 -1.39 -8.78
CA GLN A 69 -13.90 -1.69 -7.58
C GLN A 69 -15.35 -1.24 -7.74
N VAL A 70 -15.59 0.03 -8.04
CA VAL A 70 -16.95 0.60 -8.15
C VAL A 70 -17.84 -0.14 -9.19
N PRO A 71 -17.42 -0.37 -10.44
CA PRO A 71 -18.26 -1.05 -11.42
C PRO A 71 -18.48 -2.53 -11.08
N ILE A 72 -17.48 -3.23 -10.51
CA ILE A 72 -17.64 -4.62 -10.10
C ILE A 72 -18.60 -4.73 -8.90
N GLU A 73 -18.56 -3.76 -7.99
CA GLU A 73 -19.47 -3.71 -6.83
C GLU A 73 -20.90 -3.36 -7.27
N ALA A 74 -21.08 -2.48 -8.27
CA ALA A 74 -22.37 -2.23 -8.91
C ALA A 74 -22.95 -3.49 -9.57
N GLY A 75 -22.12 -4.23 -10.32
CA GLY A 75 -22.53 -5.51 -10.94
C GLY A 75 -22.90 -6.57 -9.91
N ALA A 76 -22.19 -6.62 -8.77
CA ALA A 76 -22.49 -7.53 -7.68
C ALA A 76 -23.85 -7.23 -7.01
N ILE A 77 -24.24 -5.95 -6.88
CA ILE A 77 -25.54 -5.55 -6.33
C ILE A 77 -26.68 -5.80 -7.34
N ALA A 78 -26.41 -5.56 -8.63
CA ALA A 78 -27.41 -5.70 -9.69
C ALA A 78 -27.84 -7.15 -9.94
N GLU A 79 -26.98 -8.12 -9.60
CA GLU A 79 -27.13 -9.57 -9.89
C GLU A 79 -27.46 -9.90 -11.37
N SER A 80 -27.27 -8.96 -12.30
CA SER A 80 -27.64 -9.05 -13.71
C SER A 80 -26.45 -9.32 -14.64
N GLY A 81 -25.37 -9.88 -14.09
CA GLY A 81 -24.15 -10.16 -14.86
C GLY A 81 -23.35 -8.90 -15.21
N VAL A 82 -22.59 -8.95 -16.30
CA VAL A 82 -21.70 -7.85 -16.74
C VAL A 82 -22.50 -6.59 -17.10
N ALA A 83 -23.74 -6.73 -17.56
CA ALA A 83 -24.62 -5.59 -17.86
C ALA A 83 -24.88 -4.73 -16.61
N GLY A 84 -24.98 -5.36 -15.43
CA GLY A 84 -25.15 -4.66 -14.16
C GLY A 84 -23.96 -3.78 -13.75
N MET A 85 -22.75 -4.06 -14.25
CA MET A 85 -21.57 -3.24 -13.95
C MET A 85 -21.66 -1.84 -14.55
N LEU A 86 -22.39 -1.70 -15.66
CA LEU A 86 -22.57 -0.46 -16.41
C LEU A 86 -23.98 0.11 -16.26
N ASP A 87 -24.79 -0.45 -15.36
CA ASP A 87 -26.11 0.07 -15.06
C ASP A 87 -25.98 1.44 -14.35
N PRO A 88 -26.50 2.53 -14.94
CA PRO A 88 -26.31 3.87 -14.40
C PRO A 88 -26.91 4.04 -13.00
N PHE A 89 -28.02 3.37 -12.71
CA PHE A 89 -28.70 3.45 -11.43
C PHE A 89 -27.89 2.75 -10.33
N MET A 90 -27.38 1.55 -10.59
CA MET A 90 -26.52 0.83 -9.66
C MET A 90 -25.19 1.53 -9.45
N GLN A 91 -24.61 2.12 -10.50
CA GLN A 91 -23.41 2.95 -10.36
C GLN A 91 -23.64 4.16 -9.47
N GLU A 92 -24.77 4.87 -9.63
CA GLU A 92 -25.13 6.00 -8.79
C GLU A 92 -25.25 5.59 -7.31
N ILE A 93 -25.91 4.46 -7.03
CA ILE A 93 -26.01 3.91 -5.67
C ILE A 93 -24.62 3.67 -5.06
N VAL A 94 -23.71 3.01 -5.79
CA VAL A 94 -22.36 2.71 -5.27
C VAL A 94 -21.54 4.00 -5.10
N TRP A 95 -21.67 4.96 -6.01
CA TRP A 95 -20.98 6.24 -5.92
C TRP A 95 -21.43 7.10 -4.74
N GLN A 96 -22.71 7.06 -4.38
CA GLN A 96 -23.27 7.74 -3.20
C GLN A 96 -23.00 6.98 -1.89
N SER A 97 -22.39 5.80 -1.95
CA SER A 97 -22.06 4.99 -0.77
C SER A 97 -20.64 5.26 -0.25
N VAL A 98 -20.36 4.74 0.96
CA VAL A 98 -19.01 4.76 1.57
C VAL A 98 -17.94 4.10 0.70
N ILE A 99 -18.33 3.20 -0.20
CA ILE A 99 -17.43 2.52 -1.15
C ILE A 99 -16.93 3.53 -2.19
N GLY A 100 -17.83 4.36 -2.73
CA GLY A 100 -17.50 5.41 -3.69
C GLY A 100 -16.57 6.46 -3.10
N GLU A 101 -16.87 6.94 -1.88
CA GLU A 101 -16.00 7.87 -1.15
C GLU A 101 -14.61 7.28 -0.88
N GLN A 102 -14.54 6.02 -0.43
CA GLN A 102 -13.29 5.31 -0.22
C GLN A 102 -12.49 5.17 -1.53
N ALA A 103 -13.15 4.80 -2.62
CA ALA A 103 -12.52 4.62 -3.93
C ALA A 103 -11.95 5.94 -4.46
N LEU A 104 -12.69 7.06 -4.35
CA LEU A 104 -12.19 8.39 -4.69
C LEU A 104 -10.94 8.76 -3.89
N PHE A 105 -11.03 8.68 -2.56
CA PHE A 105 -9.96 9.10 -1.68
C PHE A 105 -8.70 8.26 -1.89
N ARG A 106 -8.85 6.93 -1.95
CA ARG A 106 -7.74 6.00 -2.20
C ARG A 106 -7.18 6.16 -3.62
N GLY A 107 -8.05 6.32 -4.62
CA GLY A 107 -7.66 6.51 -6.02
C GLY A 107 -6.81 7.76 -6.21
N ALA A 108 -7.23 8.89 -5.63
CA ALA A 108 -6.46 10.14 -5.63
C ALA A 108 -5.10 9.97 -4.95
N ALA A 109 -5.06 9.34 -3.77
CA ALA A 109 -3.82 9.12 -3.04
C ALA A 109 -2.85 8.20 -3.81
N LEU A 110 -3.34 7.11 -4.41
CA LEU A 110 -2.53 6.21 -5.24
C LEU A 110 -2.03 6.89 -6.52
N PHE A 111 -2.84 7.75 -7.14
CA PHE A 111 -2.42 8.53 -8.30
C PHE A 111 -1.26 9.48 -7.97
N VAL A 112 -1.37 10.22 -6.86
CA VAL A 112 -0.27 11.09 -6.39
C VAL A 112 0.93 10.23 -5.99
N ALA A 113 0.73 9.09 -5.33
CA ALA A 113 1.82 8.17 -4.96
C ALA A 113 2.57 7.65 -6.19
N MET A 114 1.86 7.39 -7.30
CA MET A 114 2.45 7.02 -8.57
C MET A 114 3.35 8.14 -9.12
N ILE A 115 2.86 9.38 -9.14
CA ILE A 115 3.63 10.54 -9.62
C ILE A 115 4.89 10.72 -8.76
N VAL A 116 4.77 10.64 -7.44
CA VAL A 116 5.91 10.77 -6.51
C VAL A 116 6.91 9.62 -6.70
N ALA A 117 6.44 8.39 -6.90
CA ALA A 117 7.30 7.24 -7.17
C ALA A 117 8.06 7.40 -8.50
N LEU A 118 7.41 7.90 -9.55
CA LEU A 118 8.05 8.19 -10.84
C LEU A 118 9.10 9.30 -10.72
N ASN A 119 8.82 10.32 -9.92
CA ASN A 119 9.74 11.43 -9.64
C ASN A 119 10.84 11.10 -8.63
N TRP A 120 10.87 9.89 -8.06
CA TRP A 120 11.97 9.46 -7.20
C TRP A 120 13.25 9.36 -8.03
N ARG A 121 14.14 10.34 -7.82
CA ARG A 121 15.47 10.42 -8.41
C ARG A 121 16.53 9.90 -7.44
N ILE A 122 17.08 8.73 -7.76
CA ILE A 122 17.99 7.95 -6.90
C ILE A 122 19.40 8.57 -6.83
N ASN A 123 19.82 9.28 -7.89
CA ASN A 123 21.20 9.79 -8.05
C ASN A 123 21.34 11.30 -7.73
N ILE A 124 20.38 11.89 -7.02
CA ILE A 124 20.40 13.32 -6.74
C ILE A 124 21.13 13.62 -5.42
N LYS A 125 22.16 14.47 -5.50
CA LYS A 125 22.86 15.03 -4.32
C LYS A 125 22.03 16.07 -3.55
N HIS A 126 20.93 16.57 -4.12
CA HIS A 126 20.02 17.50 -3.44
C HIS A 126 19.20 16.79 -2.36
N ARG A 127 19.71 16.86 -1.12
CA ARG A 127 19.04 16.32 0.07
C ARG A 127 17.60 16.82 0.22
N PHE A 128 17.32 18.07 -0.13
CA PHE A 128 15.98 18.67 0.01
C PHE A 128 14.91 17.96 -0.83
N ALA A 129 15.19 17.67 -2.11
CA ALA A 129 14.26 16.97 -2.99
C ALA A 129 13.97 15.54 -2.51
N VAL A 130 14.98 14.85 -1.98
CA VAL A 130 14.82 13.50 -1.40
C VAL A 130 13.97 13.54 -0.14
N VAL A 131 14.18 14.53 0.73
CA VAL A 131 13.37 14.73 1.95
C VAL A 131 11.92 15.01 1.58
N ILE A 132 11.65 15.95 0.67
CA ILE A 132 10.27 16.23 0.20
C ILE A 132 9.61 14.96 -0.34
N ASN A 133 10.29 14.23 -1.22
CA ASN A 133 9.74 12.99 -1.78
C ASN A 133 9.40 11.97 -0.69
N ASN A 134 10.23 11.84 0.34
CA ASN A 134 9.98 10.93 1.46
C ASN A 134 8.79 11.40 2.30
N THR A 135 8.73 12.68 2.64
CA THR A 135 7.64 13.26 3.43
C THR A 135 6.30 13.11 2.72
N VAL A 136 6.24 13.44 1.42
CA VAL A 136 5.01 13.29 0.63
C VAL A 136 4.60 11.81 0.55
N MET A 137 5.55 10.90 0.31
CA MET A 137 5.24 9.46 0.28
C MET A 137 4.71 8.95 1.63
N LEU A 138 5.25 9.43 2.74
CA LEU A 138 4.79 9.08 4.09
C LEU A 138 3.36 9.57 4.34
N VAL A 139 3.06 10.82 3.96
CA VAL A 139 1.70 11.37 4.08
C VAL A 139 0.72 10.53 3.26
N LEU A 140 1.05 10.21 2.00
CA LEU A 140 0.20 9.39 1.13
C LEU A 140 0.01 7.98 1.68
N LEU A 141 1.06 7.37 2.24
CA LEU A 141 0.98 6.07 2.88
C LEU A 141 -0.02 6.08 4.05
N ILE A 142 0.06 7.10 4.92
CA ILE A 142 -0.88 7.27 6.04
C ILE A 142 -2.30 7.53 5.51
N SER A 143 -2.47 8.38 4.48
CA SER A 143 -3.77 8.62 3.86
C SER A 143 -4.38 7.34 3.29
N ILE A 144 -3.62 6.54 2.54
CA ILE A 144 -4.11 5.27 1.98
C ILE A 144 -4.49 4.31 3.11
N ALA A 145 -3.69 4.18 4.16
CA ALA A 145 -4.02 3.35 5.31
C ALA A 145 -5.30 3.82 6.02
N TYR A 146 -5.44 5.13 6.22
CA TYR A 146 -6.64 5.73 6.82
C TYR A 146 -7.89 5.50 5.96
N SER A 147 -7.77 5.44 4.63
CA SER A 147 -8.90 5.11 3.75
C SER A 147 -9.57 3.77 4.11
N PHE A 148 -8.83 2.81 4.67
CA PHE A 148 -9.38 1.52 5.09
C PHE A 148 -10.29 1.62 6.31
N THR A 149 -10.23 2.71 7.09
CA THR A 149 -11.13 2.91 8.23
C THR A 149 -12.51 3.45 7.82
N PHE A 150 -12.71 3.79 6.54
CA PHE A 150 -13.99 4.31 6.03
C PHE A 150 -15.04 3.20 5.89
N THR A 151 -14.58 1.96 5.75
CA THR A 151 -15.45 0.80 5.54
C THR A 151 -15.28 -0.21 6.68
N GLY A 152 -16.38 -0.89 7.05
CA GLY A 152 -16.42 -1.87 8.15
C GLY A 152 -16.93 -1.30 9.48
N HIS A 153 -16.99 -2.13 10.52
CA HIS A 153 -17.48 -1.75 11.86
C HIS A 153 -16.78 -0.53 12.45
N SER A 154 -15.52 -0.30 12.06
CA SER A 154 -14.72 0.84 12.51
C SER A 154 -15.16 2.20 11.93
N ALA A 155 -16.05 2.23 10.94
CA ALA A 155 -16.54 3.48 10.34
C ALA A 155 -17.32 4.35 11.35
N ASN A 156 -18.03 3.72 12.30
CA ASN A 156 -18.83 4.40 13.32
C ASN A 156 -18.09 4.58 14.67
N GLU A 157 -16.85 4.10 14.75
CA GLU A 157 -16.06 4.11 15.99
C GLU A 157 -15.34 5.45 16.21
N ASN A 158 -14.99 5.70 17.47
CA ASN A 158 -14.26 6.88 17.91
C ASN A 158 -12.96 7.10 17.12
N GLY A 159 -12.56 8.35 16.92
CA GLY A 159 -11.34 8.70 16.15
C GLY A 159 -10.06 8.03 16.67
N LEU A 160 -10.00 7.71 17.97
CA LEU A 160 -8.90 6.94 18.56
C LEU A 160 -8.82 5.51 18.02
N VAL A 161 -9.94 4.81 17.90
CA VAL A 161 -10.00 3.43 17.36
C VAL A 161 -9.57 3.42 15.89
N LYS A 162 -10.02 4.40 15.10
CA LYS A 162 -9.59 4.55 13.70
C LYS A 162 -8.08 4.79 13.61
N SER A 163 -7.52 5.60 14.50
CA SER A 163 -6.07 5.85 14.55
C SER A 163 -5.28 4.59 14.90
N ILE A 164 -5.70 3.86 15.95
CA ILE A 164 -5.07 2.59 16.36
C ILE A 164 -5.10 1.58 15.21
N LEU A 165 -6.26 1.41 14.55
CA LEU A 165 -6.40 0.51 13.41
C LEU A 165 -5.50 0.92 12.23
N THR A 166 -5.39 2.22 11.97
CA THR A 166 -4.50 2.74 10.92
C THR A 166 -3.04 2.40 11.23
N PHE A 167 -2.59 2.60 12.47
CA PHE A 167 -1.25 2.23 12.90
C PHE A 167 -1.01 0.72 12.83
N HIS A 168 -1.99 -0.08 13.25
CA HIS A 168 -1.93 -1.54 13.16
C HIS A 168 -1.76 -1.98 11.70
N LEU A 169 -2.58 -1.45 10.79
CA LEU A 169 -2.51 -1.76 9.37
C LEU A 169 -1.18 -1.33 8.76
N LEU A 170 -0.67 -0.14 9.11
CA LEU A 170 0.65 0.32 8.68
C LEU A 170 1.78 -0.58 9.17
N ALA A 171 1.69 -1.07 10.40
CA ALA A 171 2.68 -1.96 10.98
C ALA A 171 2.71 -3.32 10.26
N ILE A 172 1.54 -3.94 10.02
CA ILE A 172 1.45 -5.19 9.23
C ILE A 172 1.95 -4.95 7.81
N ALA A 173 1.48 -3.88 7.16
CA ALA A 173 1.85 -3.53 5.79
C ALA A 173 3.37 -3.32 5.65
N SER A 174 3.98 -2.62 6.60
CA SER A 174 5.43 -2.38 6.63
C SER A 174 6.21 -3.67 6.80
N TRP A 175 5.76 -4.54 7.71
CA TRP A 175 6.40 -5.83 7.95
C TRP A 175 6.29 -6.75 6.74
N VAL A 176 5.07 -7.10 6.33
CA VAL A 176 4.82 -8.04 5.22
C VAL A 176 5.38 -7.49 3.90
N GLY A 177 5.16 -6.20 3.63
CA GLY A 177 5.61 -5.56 2.40
C GLY A 177 7.12 -5.47 2.24
N SER A 178 7.88 -5.49 3.33
CA SER A 178 9.34 -5.43 3.30
C SER A 178 10.00 -6.79 2.98
N LEU A 179 9.28 -7.91 3.18
CA LEU A 179 9.83 -9.27 3.01
C LEU A 179 10.32 -9.53 1.59
N TRP A 180 9.57 -9.08 0.58
CA TRP A 180 9.94 -9.27 -0.82
C TRP A 180 11.20 -8.46 -1.22
N PRO A 181 11.28 -7.15 -0.92
CA PRO A 181 12.53 -6.39 -1.00
C PRO A 181 13.72 -7.05 -0.29
N LEU A 182 13.54 -7.60 0.91
CA LEU A 182 14.61 -8.25 1.68
C LEU A 182 15.09 -9.53 1.01
N TYR A 183 14.17 -10.35 0.52
CA TYR A 183 14.52 -11.52 -0.28
C TYR A 183 15.37 -11.14 -1.49
N LYS A 184 14.98 -10.09 -2.21
CA LYS A 184 15.74 -9.60 -3.37
C LYS A 184 17.06 -8.93 -2.99
N SER A 185 17.15 -8.35 -1.80
CA SER A 185 18.41 -7.81 -1.28
C SER A 185 19.51 -8.89 -1.24
N CYS A 186 19.15 -10.13 -0.91
CA CYS A 186 20.09 -11.27 -0.88
C CYS A 186 20.67 -11.63 -2.26
N THR A 187 19.99 -11.24 -3.34
CA THR A 187 20.41 -11.53 -4.72
C THR A 187 21.13 -10.35 -5.39
N ILE A 188 20.88 -9.12 -4.94
CA ILE A 188 21.39 -7.89 -5.58
C ILE A 188 22.57 -7.30 -4.82
N LEU A 189 22.60 -7.42 -3.50
CA LEU A 189 23.62 -6.83 -2.63
C LEU A 189 24.71 -7.84 -2.29
N SER A 190 25.88 -7.33 -1.91
CA SER A 190 26.95 -8.17 -1.37
C SER A 190 26.58 -8.72 0.02
N VAL A 191 27.17 -9.86 0.40
CA VAL A 191 26.93 -10.50 1.72
C VAL A 191 27.11 -9.52 2.88
N HIS A 192 28.10 -8.63 2.80
CA HIS A 192 28.37 -7.62 3.83
C HIS A 192 27.24 -6.58 3.96
N GLU A 193 26.69 -6.12 2.83
CA GLU A 193 25.59 -5.15 2.81
C GLU A 193 24.26 -5.79 3.23
N VAL A 194 23.98 -7.02 2.76
CA VAL A 194 22.79 -7.78 3.17
C VAL A 194 22.76 -7.94 4.69
N LYS A 195 23.90 -8.30 5.31
CA LYS A 195 23.99 -8.41 6.77
C LYS A 195 23.62 -7.12 7.49
N LYS A 196 24.05 -5.95 6.98
CA LYS A 196 23.69 -4.64 7.56
C LYS A 196 22.20 -4.35 7.43
N VAL A 197 21.64 -4.57 6.23
CA VAL A 197 20.21 -4.36 5.95
C VAL A 197 19.34 -5.26 6.83
N MET A 198 19.67 -6.55 6.91
CA MET A 198 18.94 -7.52 7.72
C MET A 198 19.03 -7.23 9.21
N HIS A 199 20.20 -6.81 9.72
CA HIS A 199 20.37 -6.46 11.13
C HIS A 199 19.50 -5.26 11.53
N LEU A 200 19.51 -4.18 10.72
CA LEU A 200 18.68 -3.02 11.00
C LEU A 200 17.19 -3.32 10.82
N PHE A 201 16.84 -4.10 9.79
CA PHE A 201 15.47 -4.57 9.61
C PHE A 201 14.97 -5.35 10.83
N GLY A 202 15.76 -6.28 11.36
CA GLY A 202 15.41 -7.05 12.55
C GLY A 202 15.15 -6.16 13.77
N HIS A 203 15.96 -5.12 13.97
CA HIS A 203 15.76 -4.16 15.07
C HIS A 203 14.46 -3.36 14.90
N LEU A 204 14.17 -2.90 13.69
CA LEU A 204 12.90 -2.22 13.37
C LEU A 204 11.71 -3.17 13.48
N ALA A 205 11.87 -4.44 13.11
CA ALA A 205 10.82 -5.45 13.18
C ALA A 205 10.37 -5.69 14.63
N ILE A 206 11.27 -5.64 15.60
CA ILE A 206 10.91 -5.72 17.03
C ILE A 206 9.95 -4.58 17.40
N ILE A 207 10.26 -3.34 16.98
CA ILE A 207 9.40 -2.17 17.22
C ILE A 207 8.05 -2.35 16.54
N VAL A 208 8.04 -2.80 15.28
CA VAL A 208 6.81 -3.04 14.52
C VAL A 208 5.94 -4.10 15.20
N VAL A 209 6.50 -5.22 15.63
CA VAL A 209 5.77 -6.28 16.35
C VAL A 209 5.23 -5.78 17.68
N PHE A 210 6.00 -4.97 18.42
CA PHE A 210 5.52 -4.37 19.66
C PHE A 210 4.32 -3.45 19.45
N VAL A 211 4.37 -2.60 18.41
CA VAL A 211 3.22 -1.77 18.00
C VAL A 211 2.02 -2.65 17.62
N LEU A 212 2.24 -3.77 16.92
CA LEU A 212 1.17 -4.71 16.57
C LEU A 212 0.50 -5.32 17.79
N LEU A 213 1.28 -5.72 18.80
CA LEU A 213 0.74 -6.28 20.03
C LEU A 213 -0.11 -5.26 20.80
N ILE A 214 0.37 -4.02 20.95
CA ILE A 214 -0.37 -2.98 21.67
C ILE A 214 -1.63 -2.56 20.92
N SER A 215 -1.56 -2.43 19.59
CA SER A 215 -2.69 -1.97 18.79
C SER A 215 -3.72 -3.06 18.48
N GLY A 216 -3.37 -4.33 18.67
CA GLY A 216 -4.27 -5.48 18.47
C GLY A 216 -4.90 -6.04 19.75
N LEU A 217 -4.57 -5.48 20.92
CA LEU A 217 -5.20 -5.75 22.22
C LEU A 217 -6.50 -4.95 22.37
#